data_AF-A0A832NLE3-F1
#
_entry.id   AF-A0A832NLE3-F1
#
_cell.length_a   1.000
_cell.length_b   1.000
_cell.length_c   1.000
_cell.angle_alpha   90.00
_cell.angle_beta   90.00
_cell.angle_gamma   90.00
#
_symmetry.space_group_name_H-M   'P 1'
#
loop_
_entity.id
_entity.type
_entity.pdbx_description
1 polymer ?
#
loop_
_entity_poly.entity_id
_entity_poly.type
_entity_poly.pdbx_seq_one_letter_code
_entity_poly.pdbx_strand_id
1 'polypeptide(L)'
;MKITGVKTAAVQGNFEWILVRVYTDEGLVGLGECYWGAGVEAVVHHMESLLVGEDPHNVDWLFQKLVRGMSGAGSTAGTVVADTSTVSPSESRRIGQALAARGIHFLDAPCTGSKPGAESGTLTFMVGGDREVFERVRPYFECMGKQFYYCGGPGLGLHAKLTQNLILSNIMQAFSEGLVLSTKAGVDPRTMLEILNNSAARSGLIAFKAPYVFARDFGTNFALKWMEKDVDLALDSGRELNVPLPLTAAAQQVLRAALALGLGEEDFCSVIKVIEGMTGVEVRTP
;
A
#
# COMPACT_ATOMS: atom_id res chain seq x y z
N MET A 1 0.58 -7.70 -23.80
CA MET A 1 1.84 -8.10 -23.17
C MET A 1 1.68 -9.28 -22.23
N LYS A 2 2.47 -10.34 -22.44
CA LYS A 2 2.57 -11.52 -21.59
C LYS A 2 4.03 -11.92 -21.39
N ILE A 3 4.38 -12.41 -20.20
CA ILE A 3 5.71 -12.95 -19.92
C ILE A 3 5.93 -14.22 -20.74
N THR A 4 7.02 -14.28 -21.49
CA THR A 4 7.41 -15.43 -22.33
C THR A 4 8.63 -16.18 -21.79
N GLY A 5 9.37 -15.57 -20.86
CA GLY A 5 10.47 -16.23 -20.16
C GLY A 5 11.14 -15.33 -19.13
N VAL A 6 11.84 -15.95 -18.18
CA VAL A 6 12.59 -15.26 -17.13
C VAL A 6 13.98 -15.85 -17.09
N LYS A 7 15.01 -15.03 -17.36
CA LYS A 7 16.41 -15.50 -17.37
C LYS A 7 17.20 -14.84 -16.26
N THR A 8 18.07 -15.61 -15.62
CA THR A 8 19.10 -15.12 -14.72
C THR A 8 20.44 -15.03 -15.43
N ALA A 9 21.27 -14.10 -14.99
CA ALA A 9 22.69 -14.10 -15.26
C ALA A 9 23.45 -13.72 -13.99
N ALA A 10 24.34 -14.59 -13.54
CA ALA A 10 25.29 -14.25 -12.49
C ALA A 10 26.33 -13.27 -13.04
N VAL A 11 26.54 -12.16 -12.35
CA VAL A 11 27.56 -11.16 -12.65
C VAL A 11 28.50 -11.07 -11.46
N GLN A 12 29.79 -11.24 -11.71
CA GLN A 12 30.81 -11.24 -10.67
C GLN A 12 31.38 -9.83 -10.49
N GLY A 13 31.17 -9.25 -9.30
CA GLY A 13 31.76 -8.00 -8.85
C GLY A 13 32.52 -8.19 -7.54
N ASN A 14 32.47 -7.21 -6.63
CA ASN A 14 33.00 -7.39 -5.26
C ASN A 14 32.24 -8.48 -4.46
N PHE A 15 31.03 -8.85 -4.92
CA PHE A 15 30.20 -9.98 -4.50
C PHE A 15 29.50 -10.58 -5.73
N GLU A 16 28.80 -11.71 -5.59
CA GLU A 16 27.99 -12.33 -6.68
C GLU A 16 26.61 -11.65 -6.78
N TRP A 17 26.29 -11.14 -7.98
CA TRP A 17 25.01 -10.48 -8.27
C TRP A 17 24.20 -11.35 -9.22
N ILE A 18 22.92 -11.56 -8.94
CA ILE A 18 22.01 -12.24 -9.87
C ILE A 18 21.14 -11.20 -10.57
N LEU A 19 21.41 -11.00 -11.86
CA LEU A 19 20.60 -10.14 -12.72
C LEU A 19 19.41 -10.95 -13.27
N VAL A 20 18.19 -10.44 -13.10
CA VAL A 20 16.97 -11.06 -13.63
C VAL A 20 16.44 -10.25 -14.79
N ARG A 21 16.19 -10.94 -15.90
CA ARG A 21 15.62 -10.39 -17.13
C ARG A 21 14.26 -11.03 -17.39
N VAL A 22 13.24 -10.18 -17.50
CA VAL A 22 11.87 -10.61 -17.82
C VAL A 22 11.57 -10.32 -19.28
N TYR A 23 11.35 -11.38 -20.06
CA TYR A 23 11.01 -11.32 -21.47
C TYR A 23 9.50 -11.44 -21.65
N THR A 24 8.99 -10.73 -22.64
CA THR A 24 7.57 -10.74 -23.03
C THR A 24 7.42 -11.00 -24.52
N ASP A 25 6.19 -11.17 -24.97
CA ASP A 25 5.81 -11.21 -26.39
C ASP A 25 6.07 -9.88 -27.14
N GLU A 26 6.34 -8.80 -26.41
CA GLU A 26 6.64 -7.46 -26.95
C GLU A 26 8.11 -7.05 -26.75
N GLY A 27 8.96 -7.90 -26.14
CA GLY A 27 10.39 -7.65 -25.92
C GLY A 27 10.83 -7.76 -24.46
N LEU A 28 12.01 -7.21 -24.13
CA LEU A 28 12.52 -7.15 -22.75
C LEU A 28 11.83 -6.00 -22.01
N VAL A 29 11.15 -6.31 -20.89
CA VAL A 29 10.30 -5.35 -20.19
C VAL A 29 10.79 -5.04 -18.78
N GLY A 30 11.69 -5.86 -18.22
CA GLY A 30 12.28 -5.61 -16.91
C GLY A 30 13.73 -6.07 -16.82
N LEU A 31 14.56 -5.21 -16.20
CA LEU A 31 15.88 -5.52 -15.65
C LEU A 31 15.77 -5.31 -14.14
N GLY A 32 15.92 -6.39 -13.36
CA GLY A 32 15.89 -6.33 -11.89
C GLY A 32 17.11 -7.02 -11.29
N GLU A 33 17.50 -6.60 -10.09
CA GLU A 33 18.52 -7.28 -9.29
C GLU A 33 17.81 -8.18 -8.26
N CYS A 34 18.25 -9.43 -8.12
CA CYS A 34 17.80 -10.30 -7.03
C CYS A 34 18.93 -10.48 -6.01
N TYR A 35 18.55 -10.41 -4.72
CA TYR A 35 19.45 -10.46 -3.56
C TYR A 35 20.29 -11.74 -3.46
N TRP A 36 21.33 -11.67 -2.62
CA TRP A 36 22.37 -12.67 -2.39
C TRP A 36 21.85 -14.01 -1.83
N GLY A 37 22.50 -15.12 -2.18
CA GLY A 37 22.34 -16.41 -1.49
C GLY A 37 22.51 -17.64 -2.41
N ALA A 38 22.98 -18.75 -1.83
CA ALA A 38 22.97 -20.03 -2.52
C ALA A 38 21.52 -20.46 -2.84
N GLY A 39 21.25 -20.84 -4.08
CA GLY A 39 19.92 -21.31 -4.52
C GLY A 39 19.03 -20.26 -5.18
N VAL A 40 19.47 -19.01 -5.32
CA VAL A 40 18.69 -17.94 -6.00
C VAL A 40 18.37 -18.30 -7.45
N GLU A 41 19.31 -18.88 -8.20
CA GLU A 41 19.05 -19.34 -9.57
C GLU A 41 17.95 -20.42 -9.62
N ALA A 42 17.95 -21.35 -8.65
CA ALA A 42 16.92 -22.38 -8.56
C ALA A 42 15.55 -21.79 -8.21
N VAL A 43 15.52 -20.78 -7.33
CA VAL A 43 14.29 -20.03 -7.00
C VAL A 43 13.78 -19.30 -8.24
N VAL A 44 14.63 -18.59 -8.99
CA VAL A 44 14.20 -17.88 -10.21
C VAL A 44 13.75 -18.84 -11.32
N HIS A 45 14.41 -19.99 -11.49
CA HIS A 45 13.93 -21.03 -12.41
C HIS A 45 12.55 -21.55 -12.01
N HIS A 46 12.26 -21.67 -10.72
CA HIS A 46 10.92 -22.01 -10.24
C HIS A 46 9.91 -20.86 -10.48
N MET A 47 10.31 -19.60 -10.32
CA MET A 47 9.50 -18.41 -10.64
C MET A 47 9.02 -18.42 -12.08
N GLU A 48 9.89 -18.78 -13.01
CA GLU A 48 9.60 -18.72 -14.44
C GLU A 48 8.29 -19.47 -14.76
N SER A 49 8.11 -20.67 -14.20
CA SER A 49 6.90 -21.47 -14.39
C SER A 49 5.62 -20.80 -13.86
N LEU A 50 5.74 -19.93 -12.86
CA LEU A 50 4.64 -19.18 -12.27
C LEU A 50 4.37 -17.87 -13.02
N LEU A 51 5.36 -17.33 -13.74
CA LEU A 51 5.29 -16.03 -14.39
C LEU A 51 4.91 -16.14 -15.87
N VAL A 52 5.33 -17.20 -16.57
CA VAL A 52 5.04 -17.37 -17.99
C VAL A 52 3.53 -17.37 -18.27
N GLY A 53 3.12 -16.55 -19.24
CA GLY A 53 1.73 -16.35 -19.64
C GLY A 53 0.99 -15.24 -18.91
N GLU A 54 1.55 -14.70 -17.83
CA GLU A 54 0.95 -13.63 -17.04
C GLU A 54 1.25 -12.24 -17.60
N ASP A 55 0.40 -11.26 -17.28
CA ASP A 55 0.61 -9.85 -17.61
C ASP A 55 1.67 -9.23 -16.67
N PRO A 56 2.82 -8.75 -17.18
CA PRO A 56 3.88 -8.15 -16.36
C PRO A 56 3.43 -6.91 -15.58
N HIS A 57 2.37 -6.24 -16.05
CA HIS A 57 1.86 -5.02 -15.42
C HIS A 57 0.88 -5.30 -14.28
N ASN A 58 0.38 -6.53 -14.14
CA ASN A 58 -0.50 -6.90 -13.04
C ASN A 58 0.32 -7.29 -11.80
N VAL A 59 1.02 -6.29 -11.25
CA VAL A 59 1.98 -6.47 -10.14
C VAL A 59 1.33 -7.12 -8.92
N ASP A 60 0.10 -6.75 -8.59
CA ASP A 60 -0.60 -7.30 -7.42
C ASP A 60 -0.90 -8.80 -7.58
N TRP A 61 -1.38 -9.22 -8.76
CA TRP A 61 -1.59 -10.63 -9.06
C TRP A 61 -0.28 -11.41 -9.10
N LEU A 62 0.74 -10.86 -9.77
CA LEU A 62 2.06 -11.48 -9.85
C LEU A 62 2.67 -11.65 -8.46
N PHE A 63 2.57 -10.65 -7.59
CA PHE A 63 2.99 -10.72 -6.20
C PHE A 63 2.26 -11.84 -5.46
N GLN A 64 0.93 -11.89 -5.53
CA GLN A 64 0.14 -12.96 -4.89
C GLN A 64 0.52 -14.35 -5.41
N LYS A 65 0.69 -14.50 -6.73
CA LYS A 65 1.03 -15.77 -7.38
C LYS A 65 2.43 -16.23 -6.99
N LEU A 66 3.40 -15.32 -6.95
CA LEU A 66 4.76 -15.58 -6.50
C LEU A 66 4.81 -15.91 -5.01
N VAL A 67 4.09 -15.18 -4.16
CA VAL A 67 4.03 -15.45 -2.73
C VAL A 67 3.38 -16.83 -2.46
N ARG A 68 2.30 -17.18 -3.18
CA ARG A 68 1.67 -18.51 -3.04
C ARG A 68 2.55 -19.65 -3.55
N GLY A 69 3.12 -19.46 -4.73
CA GLY A 69 3.91 -20.47 -5.42
C GLY A 69 5.29 -20.64 -4.81
N MET A 70 5.86 -19.56 -4.26
CA MET A 70 7.26 -19.54 -3.86
C MET A 70 7.62 -18.90 -2.53
N SER A 71 6.70 -18.29 -1.76
CA SER A 71 7.12 -17.87 -0.42
C SER A 71 7.58 -19.11 0.35
N GLY A 72 8.84 -19.04 0.79
CA GLY A 72 9.58 -20.14 1.36
C GLY A 72 10.08 -21.23 0.39
N ALA A 73 10.13 -20.98 -0.93
CA ALA A 73 10.89 -21.81 -1.86
C ALA A 73 12.39 -21.73 -1.50
N GLY A 74 13.00 -22.90 -1.27
CA GLY A 74 14.36 -23.00 -0.71
C GLY A 74 14.45 -22.76 0.80
N SER A 75 13.35 -22.39 1.46
CA SER A 75 13.30 -22.23 2.91
C SER A 75 13.02 -23.56 3.60
N THR A 76 13.73 -23.81 4.70
CA THR A 76 13.49 -24.95 5.57
C THR A 76 12.37 -24.64 6.57
N ALA A 77 11.78 -25.69 7.15
CA ALA A 77 10.80 -25.56 8.23
C ALA A 77 11.35 -24.65 9.34
N GLY A 78 10.52 -23.74 9.86
CA GLY A 78 10.90 -22.73 10.85
C GLY A 78 11.19 -21.34 10.28
N THR A 79 11.19 -21.17 8.95
CA THR A 79 11.31 -19.84 8.31
C THR A 79 10.08 -18.97 8.57
N VAL A 80 10.26 -17.66 8.64
CA VAL A 80 9.19 -16.67 8.82
C VAL A 80 9.12 -15.77 7.59
N VAL A 81 7.92 -15.63 7.02
CA VAL A 81 7.60 -14.67 5.96
C VAL A 81 6.73 -13.57 6.56
N ALA A 82 7.20 -12.33 6.51
CA ALA A 82 6.45 -11.16 6.92
C ALA A 82 6.07 -10.32 5.69
N ASP A 83 4.79 -10.30 5.34
CA ASP A 83 4.27 -9.48 4.23
C ASP A 83 3.85 -8.11 4.74
N THR A 84 4.55 -7.07 4.30
CA THR A 84 4.27 -5.68 4.70
C THR A 84 3.38 -4.95 3.68
N SER A 85 2.91 -5.65 2.65
CA SER A 85 2.02 -5.12 1.62
C SER A 85 0.61 -4.90 2.17
N THR A 86 -0.13 -3.97 1.57
CA THR A 86 -1.57 -3.82 1.85
C THR A 86 -2.37 -4.58 0.79
N VAL A 87 -2.90 -5.74 1.15
CA VAL A 87 -3.63 -6.66 0.27
C VAL A 87 -4.95 -7.12 0.91
N SER A 88 -5.75 -7.91 0.20
CA SER A 88 -6.97 -8.49 0.78
C SER A 88 -6.66 -9.34 2.02
N PRO A 89 -7.35 -9.13 3.16
CA PRO A 89 -7.20 -9.96 4.35
C PRO A 89 -7.54 -11.43 4.10
N SER A 90 -8.55 -11.71 3.27
CA SER A 90 -8.94 -13.09 2.94
C SER A 90 -7.89 -13.81 2.11
N GLU A 91 -7.30 -13.12 1.12
CA GLU A 91 -6.21 -13.68 0.32
C GLU A 91 -4.93 -13.87 1.13
N SER A 92 -4.62 -12.96 2.04
CA SER A 92 -3.49 -13.06 2.97
C SER A 92 -3.62 -14.27 3.91
N ARG A 93 -4.83 -14.52 4.46
CA ARG A 93 -5.09 -15.74 5.25
C ARG A 93 -4.87 -17.01 4.45
N ARG A 94 -5.33 -17.06 3.19
CA ARG A 94 -5.12 -18.22 2.30
C ARG A 94 -3.63 -18.47 2.03
N ILE A 95 -2.85 -17.40 1.84
CA ILE A 95 -1.39 -17.48 1.70
C ILE A 95 -0.77 -18.07 2.97
N GLY A 96 -1.11 -17.52 4.14
CA GLY A 96 -0.58 -18.01 5.41
C GLY A 96 -0.88 -19.49 5.65
N GLN A 97 -2.07 -19.96 5.29
CA GLN A 97 -2.45 -21.38 5.38
C GLN A 97 -1.61 -22.27 4.45
N ALA A 98 -1.37 -21.84 3.20
CA ALA A 98 -0.55 -22.57 2.25
C ALA A 98 0.92 -22.68 2.71
N LEU A 99 1.43 -21.64 3.36
CA LEU A 99 2.78 -21.62 3.94
C LEU A 99 2.89 -22.49 5.20
N ALA A 100 1.88 -22.46 6.06
CA ALA A 100 1.83 -23.30 7.25
C ALA A 100 1.89 -24.80 6.91
N ALA A 101 1.26 -25.23 5.82
CA ALA A 101 1.33 -26.61 5.32
C ALA A 101 2.76 -27.08 4.95
N ARG A 102 3.69 -26.14 4.79
CA ARG A 102 5.11 -26.38 4.51
C ARG A 102 6.02 -26.09 5.72
N GLY A 103 5.44 -25.84 6.91
CA GLY A 103 6.19 -25.49 8.11
C GLY A 103 6.79 -24.08 8.09
N ILE A 104 6.25 -23.19 7.26
CA ILE A 104 6.66 -21.78 7.17
C ILE A 104 5.66 -20.93 7.97
N HIS A 105 6.17 -20.05 8.82
CA HIS A 105 5.34 -19.09 9.53
C HIS A 105 5.06 -17.87 8.65
N PHE A 106 3.88 -17.29 8.80
CA PHE A 106 3.46 -16.12 8.03
C PHE A 106 2.88 -15.04 8.95
N LEU A 107 3.30 -13.79 8.73
CA LEU A 107 2.79 -12.61 9.40
C LEU A 107 2.31 -11.60 8.34
N ASP A 108 1.08 -11.11 8.47
CA ASP A 108 0.63 -9.92 7.74
C ASP A 108 0.98 -8.69 8.58
N ALA A 109 1.94 -7.90 8.10
CA ALA A 109 2.52 -6.79 8.85
C ALA A 109 2.51 -5.47 8.05
N PRO A 110 1.35 -5.00 7.54
CA PRO A 110 1.27 -3.71 6.87
C PRO A 110 1.71 -2.56 7.78
N CYS A 111 2.12 -1.45 7.15
CA CYS A 111 2.63 -0.30 7.87
C CYS A 111 1.95 1.03 7.50
N THR A 112 2.16 2.05 8.33
CA THR A 112 1.77 3.44 8.09
C THR A 112 2.90 4.39 8.50
N GLY A 113 2.94 5.58 7.91
CA GLY A 113 4.00 6.57 8.11
C GLY A 113 4.41 7.29 6.83
N SER A 114 3.91 6.82 5.67
CA SER A 114 4.19 7.40 4.36
C SER A 114 5.70 7.40 4.02
N LYS A 115 6.08 8.02 2.89
CA LYS A 115 7.48 8.16 2.48
C LYS A 115 8.42 8.70 3.59
N PRO A 116 8.08 9.78 4.33
CA PRO A 116 8.98 10.28 5.39
C PRO A 116 9.20 9.30 6.54
N GLY A 117 8.16 8.53 6.92
CA GLY A 117 8.27 7.51 7.95
C GLY A 117 9.15 6.34 7.52
N ALA A 118 9.09 5.95 6.24
CA ALA A 118 9.94 4.91 5.68
C ALA A 118 11.42 5.35 5.63
N GLU A 119 11.69 6.55 5.10
CA GLU A 119 13.05 7.09 4.98
C GLU A 119 13.74 7.28 6.34
N SER A 120 12.97 7.60 7.38
CA SER A 120 13.48 7.81 8.74
C SER A 120 13.48 6.56 9.64
N GLY A 121 12.99 5.41 9.15
CA GLY A 121 12.82 4.20 9.96
C GLY A 121 11.87 4.39 11.14
N THR A 122 10.80 5.18 10.94
CA THR A 122 9.79 5.53 11.96
C THR A 122 8.39 5.01 11.65
N LEU A 123 8.29 4.02 10.76
CA LEU A 123 7.02 3.38 10.43
C LEU A 123 6.32 2.80 11.67
N THR A 124 5.00 2.76 11.59
CA THR A 124 4.13 2.05 12.52
C THR A 124 3.63 0.79 11.84
N PHE A 125 3.87 -0.37 12.44
CA PHE A 125 3.45 -1.68 11.92
C PHE A 125 2.21 -2.18 12.66
N MET A 126 1.30 -2.81 11.91
CA MET A 126 0.12 -3.51 12.41
C MET A 126 0.28 -4.98 12.04
N VAL A 127 0.50 -5.85 13.02
CA VAL A 127 0.94 -7.23 12.78
C VAL A 127 -0.16 -8.22 13.17
N GLY A 128 -0.63 -8.98 12.17
CA GLY A 128 -1.45 -10.16 12.33
C GLY A 128 -0.62 -11.44 12.17
N GLY A 129 -1.03 -12.49 12.87
CA GLY A 129 -0.41 -13.82 12.80
C GLY A 129 -0.18 -14.45 14.17
N ASP A 130 0.88 -15.24 14.29
CA ASP A 130 1.27 -15.86 15.56
C ASP A 130 2.10 -14.89 16.42
N ARG A 131 1.72 -14.72 17.69
CA ARG A 131 2.40 -13.80 18.61
C ARG A 131 3.85 -14.19 18.88
N GLU A 132 4.14 -15.46 19.10
CA GLU A 132 5.50 -15.92 19.42
C GLU A 132 6.42 -15.77 18.21
N VAL A 133 5.89 -16.03 17.02
CA VAL A 133 6.60 -15.75 15.76
C VAL A 133 6.90 -14.26 15.64
N PHE A 134 5.92 -13.39 15.88
CA PHE A 134 6.12 -11.95 15.82
C PHE A 134 7.20 -11.48 16.80
N GLU A 135 7.13 -11.85 18.08
CA GLU A 135 8.14 -11.44 19.06
C GLU A 135 9.55 -11.94 18.68
N ARG A 136 9.65 -13.13 18.09
CA ARG A 136 10.93 -13.67 17.59
C ARG A 136 11.53 -12.82 16.47
N VAL A 137 10.71 -12.29 15.56
CA VAL A 137 11.19 -11.48 14.41
C VAL A 137 11.09 -9.98 14.63
N ARG A 138 10.52 -9.53 15.75
CA ARG A 138 10.37 -8.12 16.11
C ARG A 138 11.67 -7.31 15.99
N PRO A 139 12.86 -7.81 16.40
CA PRO A 139 14.11 -7.06 16.24
C PRO A 139 14.41 -6.62 14.81
N TYR A 140 13.92 -7.34 13.79
CA TYR A 140 14.09 -6.95 12.38
C TYR A 140 13.14 -5.80 11.97
N PHE A 141 11.96 -5.73 12.58
CA PHE A 141 11.01 -4.62 12.36
C PHE A 141 11.50 -3.32 13.00
N GLU A 142 12.26 -3.39 14.08
CA GLU A 142 12.81 -2.23 14.81
C GLU A 142 13.80 -1.38 14.00
N CYS A 143 14.36 -1.94 12.93
CA CYS A 143 15.18 -1.21 11.97
C CYS A 143 14.35 -0.29 11.05
N MET A 144 13.07 -0.59 10.84
CA MET A 144 12.19 0.11 9.89
C MET A 144 11.09 0.93 10.58
N GLY A 145 10.82 0.66 11.86
CA GLY A 145 9.71 1.24 12.59
C GLY A 145 10.01 1.63 14.03
N LYS A 146 9.07 2.37 14.62
CA LYS A 146 9.12 2.77 16.05
C LYS A 146 7.92 2.31 16.85
N GLN A 147 6.82 1.95 16.19
CA GLN A 147 5.60 1.51 16.84
C GLN A 147 5.14 0.20 16.22
N PHE A 148 4.76 -0.75 17.07
CA PHE A 148 4.35 -2.09 16.66
C PHE A 148 3.09 -2.48 17.40
N TYR A 149 2.00 -2.69 16.68
CA TYR A 149 0.73 -3.13 17.22
C TYR A 149 0.49 -4.59 16.82
N TYR A 150 0.41 -5.47 17.80
CA TYR A 150 -0.06 -6.84 17.55
C TYR A 150 -1.59 -6.84 17.48
N CYS A 151 -2.12 -7.09 16.29
CA CYS A 151 -3.55 -7.01 15.96
C CYS A 151 -4.29 -8.34 16.19
N GLY A 152 -3.58 -9.42 16.50
CA GLY A 152 -4.14 -10.75 16.74
C GLY A 152 -3.78 -11.74 15.63
N GLY A 153 -4.68 -12.69 15.37
CA GLY A 153 -4.44 -13.78 14.42
C GLY A 153 -4.29 -13.35 12.95
N PRO A 154 -4.12 -14.32 12.04
CA PRO A 154 -3.85 -14.07 10.62
C PRO A 154 -4.89 -13.15 9.95
N GLY A 155 -4.40 -12.15 9.21
CA GLY A 155 -5.16 -11.15 8.47
C GLY A 155 -5.62 -9.95 9.30
N LEU A 156 -5.45 -9.95 10.63
CA LEU A 156 -5.92 -8.85 11.48
C LEU A 156 -5.04 -7.59 11.39
N GLY A 157 -3.76 -7.71 11.00
CA GLY A 157 -2.92 -6.56 10.68
C GLY A 157 -3.47 -5.81 9.47
N LEU A 158 -3.87 -6.54 8.43
CA LEU A 158 -4.53 -5.98 7.24
C LEU A 158 -5.91 -5.38 7.56
N HIS A 159 -6.74 -6.03 8.37
CA HIS A 159 -8.02 -5.42 8.78
C HIS A 159 -7.81 -4.09 9.53
N ALA A 160 -6.81 -4.02 10.43
CA ALA A 160 -6.46 -2.78 11.12
C ALA A 160 -6.01 -1.69 10.12
N LYS A 161 -5.13 -2.05 9.17
CA LYS A 161 -4.65 -1.14 8.13
C LYS A 161 -5.77 -0.59 7.23
N LEU A 162 -6.64 -1.46 6.72
CA LEU A 162 -7.76 -1.05 5.86
C LEU A 162 -8.75 -0.17 6.63
N THR A 163 -9.01 -0.49 7.91
CA THR A 163 -9.83 0.34 8.79
C THR A 163 -9.22 1.73 8.99
N GLN A 164 -7.91 1.82 9.17
CA GLN A 164 -7.25 3.12 9.26
C GLN A 164 -7.37 3.89 7.94
N ASN A 165 -7.09 3.25 6.80
CA ASN A 165 -7.06 3.94 5.51
C ASN A 165 -8.44 4.40 5.05
N LEU A 166 -9.51 3.64 5.31
CA LEU A 166 -10.88 4.12 5.01
C LEU A 166 -11.24 5.35 5.86
N ILE A 167 -10.79 5.42 7.13
CA ILE A 167 -11.00 6.61 7.99
C ILE A 167 -10.23 7.81 7.41
N LEU A 168 -8.97 7.62 7.02
CA LEU A 168 -8.16 8.68 6.42
C LEU A 168 -8.77 9.20 5.11
N SER A 169 -9.27 8.30 4.25
CA SER A 169 -9.98 8.67 3.02
C SER A 169 -11.22 9.51 3.31
N ASN A 170 -12.05 9.08 4.27
CA ASN A 170 -13.27 9.81 4.63
C ASN A 170 -12.98 11.20 5.22
N ILE A 171 -11.93 11.32 6.05
CA ILE A 171 -11.47 12.62 6.57
C ILE A 171 -11.02 13.53 5.43
N MET A 172 -10.25 13.01 4.47
CA MET A 172 -9.77 13.80 3.33
C MET A 172 -10.92 14.26 2.43
N GLN A 173 -11.92 13.40 2.22
CA GLN A 173 -13.12 13.74 1.46
C GLN A 173 -13.91 14.86 2.16
N ALA A 174 -14.17 14.73 3.46
CA ALA A 174 -14.86 15.75 4.24
C ALA A 174 -14.09 17.08 4.28
N PHE A 175 -12.76 17.02 4.39
CA PHE A 175 -11.89 18.20 4.28
C PHE A 175 -12.03 18.87 2.91
N SER A 176 -11.99 18.08 1.83
CA SER A 176 -12.09 18.59 0.46
C SER A 176 -13.43 19.31 0.23
N GLU A 177 -14.54 18.69 0.62
CA GLU A 177 -15.88 19.30 0.51
C GLU A 177 -15.98 20.58 1.34
N GLY A 178 -15.57 20.52 2.62
CA GLY A 178 -15.68 21.63 3.54
C GLY A 178 -14.85 22.85 3.12
N LEU A 179 -13.61 22.63 2.68
CA LEU A 179 -12.71 23.72 2.27
C LEU A 179 -13.13 24.34 0.94
N VAL A 180 -13.59 23.55 -0.03
CA VAL A 180 -14.12 24.11 -1.29
C VAL A 180 -15.39 24.93 -0.99
N LEU A 181 -16.28 24.44 -0.13
CA LEU A 181 -17.48 25.17 0.28
C LEU A 181 -17.14 26.52 0.94
N SER A 182 -16.27 26.52 1.95
CA SER A 182 -15.90 27.74 2.66
C SER A 182 -15.18 28.74 1.76
N THR A 183 -14.29 28.24 0.88
CA THR A 183 -13.57 29.07 -0.08
C THR A 183 -14.53 29.69 -1.09
N LYS A 184 -15.50 28.92 -1.60
CA LYS A 184 -16.55 29.43 -2.50
C LYS A 184 -17.40 30.51 -1.83
N ALA A 185 -17.60 30.41 -0.52
CA ALA A 185 -18.31 31.41 0.28
C ALA A 185 -17.45 32.65 0.62
N GLY A 186 -16.16 32.65 0.27
CA GLY A 186 -15.24 33.78 0.51
C GLY A 186 -14.48 33.72 1.84
N VAL A 187 -14.50 32.59 2.55
CA VAL A 187 -13.67 32.38 3.74
C VAL A 187 -12.25 32.02 3.32
N ASP A 188 -11.25 32.71 3.87
CA ASP A 188 -9.84 32.39 3.63
C ASP A 188 -9.50 30.95 4.08
N PRO A 189 -8.84 30.14 3.25
CA PRO A 189 -8.50 28.76 3.60
C PRO A 189 -7.63 28.62 4.84
N ARG A 190 -6.73 29.57 5.15
CA ARG A 190 -5.90 29.51 6.37
C ARG A 190 -6.74 29.76 7.61
N THR A 191 -7.60 30.78 7.57
CA THR A 191 -8.56 31.01 8.65
C THR A 191 -9.45 29.79 8.89
N MET A 192 -9.93 29.14 7.82
CA MET A 192 -10.71 27.91 7.98
C MET A 192 -9.90 26.77 8.61
N LEU A 193 -8.64 26.58 8.21
CA LEU A 193 -7.74 25.60 8.82
C LEU A 193 -7.49 25.89 10.32
N GLU A 194 -7.33 27.15 10.69
CA GLU A 194 -7.20 27.58 12.09
C GLU A 194 -8.46 27.24 12.89
N ILE A 195 -9.65 27.49 12.34
CA ILE A 195 -10.92 27.11 12.97
C ILE A 195 -10.98 25.59 13.18
N LEU A 196 -10.64 24.79 12.16
CA LEU A 196 -10.64 23.33 12.28
C LEU A 196 -9.67 22.85 13.37
N ASN A 197 -8.46 23.39 13.41
CA ASN A 197 -7.43 23.02 14.40
C ASN A 197 -7.82 23.38 15.84
N ASN A 198 -8.67 24.39 16.03
CA ASN A 198 -9.18 24.81 17.35
C ASN A 198 -10.57 24.26 17.67
N SER A 199 -11.01 23.21 16.95
CA SER A 199 -12.31 22.58 17.15
C SER A 199 -12.19 21.07 17.36
N ALA A 200 -13.32 20.42 17.66
CA ALA A 200 -13.40 18.96 17.70
C ALA A 200 -13.13 18.29 16.33
N ALA A 201 -13.11 19.06 15.23
CA ALA A 201 -12.77 18.56 13.90
C ALA A 201 -11.25 18.48 13.65
N ARG A 202 -10.41 18.80 14.65
CA ARG A 202 -8.95 18.71 14.51
C ARG A 202 -8.54 17.29 14.10
N SER A 203 -7.73 17.22 13.05
CA SER A 203 -7.22 15.96 12.50
C SER A 203 -5.73 16.07 12.19
N GLY A 204 -4.95 15.09 12.64
CA GLY A 204 -3.52 15.00 12.31
C GLY A 204 -3.28 14.88 10.79
N LEU A 205 -4.19 14.22 10.07
CA LEU A 205 -4.12 14.14 8.61
C LEU A 205 -4.28 15.52 7.97
N ILE A 206 -5.29 16.28 8.38
CA ILE A 206 -5.56 17.62 7.84
C ILE A 206 -4.40 18.57 8.16
N ALA A 207 -3.90 18.56 9.39
CA ALA A 207 -2.75 19.37 9.79
C ALA A 207 -1.51 19.07 8.93
N PHE A 208 -1.31 17.82 8.51
CA PHE A 208 -0.22 17.42 7.64
C PHE A 208 -0.46 17.79 6.16
N LYS A 209 -1.66 17.58 5.63
CA LYS A 209 -1.96 17.70 4.19
C LYS A 209 -2.41 19.08 3.74
N ALA A 210 -3.05 19.87 4.59
CA ALA A 210 -3.57 21.18 4.21
C ALA A 210 -2.50 22.15 3.69
N PRO A 211 -1.27 22.23 4.27
CA PRO A 211 -0.21 23.08 3.72
C PRO A 211 0.14 22.76 2.26
N TYR A 212 0.20 21.49 1.90
CA TYR A 212 0.46 21.01 0.54
C TYR A 212 -0.66 21.42 -0.42
N VAL A 213 -1.92 21.22 -0.03
CA VAL A 213 -3.10 21.65 -0.81
C VAL A 213 -3.06 23.15 -1.06
N PHE A 214 -2.79 23.94 -0.02
CA PHE A 214 -2.78 25.40 -0.10
C PHE A 214 -1.65 25.95 -0.98
N ALA A 215 -0.50 25.28 -0.98
CA ALA A 215 0.65 25.57 -1.84
C ALA A 215 0.52 25.01 -3.26
N ARG A 216 -0.54 24.23 -3.54
CA ARG A 216 -0.73 23.47 -4.78
C ARG A 216 0.40 22.48 -5.07
N ASP A 217 1.05 22.00 -4.01
CA ASP A 217 2.06 20.95 -4.09
C ASP A 217 1.39 19.59 -3.85
N PHE A 218 1.20 18.84 -4.93
CA PHE A 218 0.64 17.49 -4.87
C PHE A 218 1.71 16.41 -5.06
N GLY A 219 2.96 16.73 -4.73
CA GLY A 219 4.06 15.79 -4.70
C GLY A 219 3.75 14.58 -3.83
N THR A 220 4.00 13.39 -4.37
CA THR A 220 3.52 12.12 -3.85
C THR A 220 4.16 11.75 -2.52
N ASN A 221 3.38 11.79 -1.43
CA ASN A 221 3.74 11.13 -0.18
C ASN A 221 3.05 9.76 -0.10
N PHE A 222 1.76 9.72 -0.46
CA PHE A 222 0.99 8.50 -0.67
C PHE A 222 0.09 8.67 -1.90
N ALA A 223 0.36 7.91 -2.95
CA ALA A 223 -0.29 8.10 -4.25
C ALA A 223 -1.80 7.85 -4.18
N LEU A 224 -2.57 8.65 -4.92
CA LEU A 224 -4.02 8.55 -4.97
C LEU A 224 -4.49 7.16 -5.39
N LYS A 225 -3.83 6.53 -6.37
CA LYS A 225 -4.15 5.16 -6.81
C LYS A 225 -4.03 4.13 -5.69
N TRP A 226 -3.10 4.33 -4.75
CA TRP A 226 -2.93 3.41 -3.61
C TRP A 226 -4.00 3.61 -2.55
N MET A 227 -4.42 4.87 -2.31
CA MET A 227 -5.57 5.13 -1.46
C MET A 227 -6.85 4.53 -2.05
N GLU A 228 -7.08 4.68 -3.37
CA GLU A 228 -8.25 4.08 -4.03
C GLU A 228 -8.25 2.55 -3.92
N LYS A 229 -7.12 1.90 -4.20
CA LYS A 229 -6.95 0.45 -4.02
C LYS A 229 -7.28 0.01 -2.59
N ASP A 230 -6.77 0.72 -1.58
CA ASP A 230 -7.01 0.37 -0.17
C ASP A 230 -8.47 0.61 0.24
N VAL A 231 -9.14 1.63 -0.30
CA VAL A 231 -10.57 1.85 -0.11
C VAL A 231 -11.40 0.75 -0.77
N ASP A 232 -11.02 0.28 -1.96
CA ASP A 232 -11.68 -0.84 -2.64
C ASP A 232 -11.56 -2.14 -1.82
N LEU A 233 -10.36 -2.45 -1.33
CA LEU A 233 -10.11 -3.58 -0.42
C LEU A 233 -10.92 -3.47 0.88
N ALA A 234 -11.08 -2.26 1.42
CA ALA A 234 -11.92 -2.03 2.60
C ALA A 234 -13.41 -2.28 2.32
N LEU A 235 -13.90 -1.89 1.14
CA LEU A 235 -15.27 -2.16 0.71
C LEU A 235 -15.52 -3.66 0.49
N ASP A 236 -14.57 -4.37 -0.12
CA ASP A 236 -14.63 -5.83 -0.24
C ASP A 236 -14.66 -6.52 1.12
N SER A 237 -13.79 -6.11 2.03
CA SER A 237 -13.77 -6.60 3.42
C SER A 237 -15.11 -6.32 4.14
N GLY A 238 -15.70 -5.14 3.92
CA GLY A 238 -17.04 -4.81 4.41
C GLY A 238 -18.12 -5.74 3.86
N ARG A 239 -18.08 -6.08 2.57
CA ARG A 239 -19.00 -7.05 1.95
C ARG A 239 -18.83 -8.46 2.54
N GLU A 240 -17.60 -8.93 2.69
CA GLU A 240 -17.29 -10.24 3.29
C GLU A 240 -17.82 -10.35 4.73
N LEU A 241 -17.73 -9.27 5.51
CA LEU A 241 -18.14 -9.22 6.92
C LEU A 241 -19.58 -8.75 7.12
N ASN A 242 -20.32 -8.44 6.05
CA ASN A 242 -21.65 -7.85 6.10
C ASN A 242 -21.73 -6.54 6.92
N VAL A 243 -20.71 -5.68 6.77
CA VAL A 243 -20.63 -4.34 7.38
C VAL A 243 -20.87 -3.28 6.32
N PRO A 244 -21.96 -2.49 6.41
CA PRO A 244 -22.23 -1.43 5.44
C PRO A 244 -21.27 -0.25 5.63
N LEU A 245 -20.62 0.18 4.55
CA LEU A 245 -19.66 1.30 4.51
C LEU A 245 -20.12 2.43 3.57
N PRO A 246 -21.28 3.07 3.81
CA PRO A 246 -21.91 3.98 2.85
C PRO A 246 -21.07 5.24 2.56
N LEU A 247 -20.46 5.85 3.58
CA LEU A 247 -19.60 7.03 3.40
C LEU A 247 -18.36 6.69 2.57
N THR A 248 -17.72 5.56 2.86
CA THR A 248 -16.55 5.09 2.13
C THR A 248 -16.88 4.77 0.67
N ALA A 249 -18.06 4.19 0.39
CA ALA A 249 -18.51 3.95 -0.97
C ALA A 249 -18.67 5.25 -1.77
N ALA A 250 -19.20 6.31 -1.15
CA ALA A 250 -19.29 7.63 -1.77
C ALA A 250 -17.90 8.25 -2.01
N ALA A 251 -17.03 8.21 -1.01
CA ALA A 251 -15.65 8.72 -1.13
C ALA A 251 -14.86 7.99 -2.24
N GLN A 252 -15.07 6.68 -2.41
CA GLN A 252 -14.45 5.91 -3.50
C GLN A 252 -14.83 6.46 -4.88
N GLN A 253 -16.07 6.90 -5.09
CA GLN A 253 -16.48 7.44 -6.38
C GLN A 253 -15.70 8.72 -6.72
N VAL A 254 -15.38 9.54 -5.73
CA VAL A 254 -14.58 10.76 -5.92
C VAL A 254 -13.12 10.41 -6.21
N LEU A 255 -12.54 9.41 -5.53
CA LEU A 255 -11.21 8.89 -5.85
C LEU A 255 -11.15 8.33 -7.27
N ARG A 256 -12.17 7.58 -7.72
CA ARG A 256 -12.25 7.08 -9.10
C ARG A 256 -12.39 8.20 -10.13
N ALA A 257 -13.15 9.25 -9.81
CA ALA A 257 -13.21 10.44 -10.65
C ALA A 257 -11.81 11.11 -10.75
N ALA A 258 -11.07 11.19 -9.65
CA ALA A 258 -9.70 11.72 -9.66
C ALA A 258 -8.76 10.86 -10.52
N LEU A 259 -8.87 9.53 -10.46
CA LEU A 259 -8.12 8.63 -11.35
C LEU A 259 -8.44 8.88 -12.83
N ALA A 260 -9.72 9.06 -13.16
CA ALA A 260 -10.16 9.36 -14.53
C ALA A 260 -9.61 10.71 -15.04
N LEU A 261 -9.32 11.64 -14.13
CA LEU A 261 -8.66 12.91 -14.43
C LEU A 261 -7.11 12.80 -14.51
N GLY A 262 -6.55 11.60 -14.39
CA GLY A 262 -5.10 11.37 -14.48
C GLY A 262 -4.32 11.67 -13.19
N LEU A 263 -4.99 11.81 -12.05
CA LEU A 263 -4.36 12.21 -10.78
C LEU A 263 -3.76 11.03 -9.98
N GLY A 264 -3.70 9.84 -10.57
CA GLY A 264 -3.36 8.61 -9.84
C GLY A 264 -1.97 8.58 -9.19
N GLU A 265 -0.98 9.24 -9.79
CA GLU A 265 0.38 9.33 -9.25
C GLU A 265 0.56 10.48 -8.26
N GLU A 266 -0.34 11.47 -8.24
CA GLU A 266 -0.29 12.57 -7.28
C GLU A 266 -0.58 12.06 -5.86
N ASP A 267 -0.22 12.87 -4.86
CA ASP A 267 -0.65 12.58 -3.49
C ASP A 267 -2.18 12.50 -3.39
N PHE A 268 -2.71 11.61 -2.56
CA PHE A 268 -4.15 11.42 -2.44
C PHE A 268 -4.92 12.66 -1.97
N CYS A 269 -4.26 13.67 -1.37
CA CYS A 269 -4.92 14.96 -1.11
C CYS A 269 -5.30 15.74 -2.39
N SER A 270 -4.79 15.34 -3.56
CA SER A 270 -5.20 15.85 -4.88
C SER A 270 -6.67 15.56 -5.22
N VAL A 271 -7.34 14.67 -4.47
CA VAL A 271 -8.78 14.40 -4.62
C VAL A 271 -9.63 15.66 -4.53
N ILE A 272 -9.16 16.70 -3.82
CA ILE A 272 -9.83 18.01 -3.77
C ILE A 272 -10.03 18.64 -5.15
N LYS A 273 -9.12 18.40 -6.10
CA LYS A 273 -9.19 18.92 -7.48
C LYS A 273 -10.46 18.50 -8.20
N VAL A 274 -11.05 17.36 -7.84
CA VAL A 274 -12.33 16.90 -8.41
C VAL A 274 -13.45 17.90 -8.08
N ILE A 275 -13.56 18.31 -6.81
CA ILE A 275 -14.61 19.23 -6.36
C ILE A 275 -14.30 20.66 -6.80
N GLU A 276 -13.03 21.06 -6.79
CA GLU A 276 -12.58 22.33 -7.37
C GLU A 276 -13.01 22.46 -8.84
N GLY A 277 -12.78 21.40 -9.64
CA GLY A 277 -13.17 21.34 -11.05
C GLY A 277 -14.69 21.42 -11.25
N MET A 278 -15.49 20.77 -10.39
CA MET A 278 -16.95 20.81 -10.44
C MET A 278 -17.53 22.19 -10.11
N THR A 279 -16.82 23.00 -9.32
CA THR A 279 -17.34 24.26 -8.77
C THR A 279 -16.66 25.52 -9.33
N GLY A 280 -15.58 25.35 -10.09
CA GLY A 280 -14.76 26.42 -10.62
C GLY A 280 -14.10 27.27 -9.54
N VAL A 281 -13.77 26.67 -8.39
CA VAL A 281 -13.04 27.33 -7.29
C VAL A 281 -11.83 26.51 -6.90
N GLU A 282 -10.70 27.18 -6.75
CA GLU A 282 -9.45 26.59 -6.28
C GLU A 282 -9.19 26.98 -4.83
N VAL A 283 -8.93 25.99 -3.98
CA VAL A 283 -8.48 26.19 -2.60
C VAL A 283 -6.97 26.39 -2.63
N ARG A 284 -6.56 27.65 -2.52
CA ARG A 284 -5.17 28.06 -2.43
C ARG A 284 -5.03 29.25 -1.49
N THR A 285 -3.84 29.47 -0.98
CA THR A 285 -3.54 30.73 -0.31
C THR A 285 -3.31 31.84 -1.33
N PRO A 286 -3.67 33.10 -1.01
CA PRO A 286 -3.33 34.26 -1.84
C PRO A 286 -1.83 34.35 -2.13
#